data_AF-A0A8K0K7H7-F1
#
_entry.id   AF-A0A8K0K7H7-F1
#
_cell.length_a   1.000
_cell.length_b   1.000
_cell.length_c   1.000
_cell.angle_alpha   90.00
_cell.angle_beta   90.00
_cell.angle_gamma   90.00
#
_symmetry.space_group_name_H-M   'P 1'
#
loop_
_entity.id
_entity.type
_entity.pdbx_description
1 polymer ?
#
loop_
_entity_poly.entity_id
_entity_poly.type
_entity_poly.pdbx_seq_one_letter_code
_entity_poly.pdbx_strand_id
1 'polypeptide(L)'
;MPEDEAFSEKYMLDFLSLKGTLMAQTMYLKLTTENWNSLDDLKNVYMENTNMYMPKAANYWMEDEWFGAQRVQGVNPVLITLCRKIPSKLGVTNEMMNSFLEGMTLDEAVNNNKIFMVDLEILDGVPTKEGETVCDY
;
A
#
# COMPACT_ATOMS: atom_id res chain seq x y z
N MET A 1 -23.36 -23.26 -8.18
CA MET A 1 -23.23 -22.36 -9.33
C MET A 1 -23.69 -23.14 -10.55
N PRO A 2 -24.55 -22.57 -11.41
CA PRO A 2 -24.90 -23.16 -12.70
C PRO A 2 -23.65 -23.56 -13.50
N GLU A 3 -23.75 -24.60 -14.33
CA GLU A 3 -22.59 -25.12 -15.09
C GLU A 3 -22.02 -24.11 -16.08
N ASP A 4 -22.86 -23.25 -16.66
CA ASP A 4 -22.49 -22.17 -17.58
C ASP A 4 -21.82 -20.98 -16.89
N GLU A 5 -22.01 -20.84 -15.58
CA GLU A 5 -21.32 -19.86 -14.75
C GLU A 5 -20.08 -20.45 -14.06
N ALA A 6 -19.89 -21.77 -14.12
CA ALA A 6 -18.80 -22.45 -13.45
C ALA A 6 -17.46 -22.34 -14.19
N PHE A 7 -16.38 -22.26 -13.42
CA PHE A 7 -15.05 -22.41 -13.99
C PHE A 7 -14.91 -23.81 -14.61
N SER A 8 -14.30 -23.86 -15.79
CA SER A 8 -13.97 -25.14 -16.43
C SER A 8 -13.07 -26.01 -15.53
N GLU A 9 -13.18 -27.33 -15.65
CA GLU A 9 -12.32 -28.28 -14.93
C GLU A 9 -10.82 -28.00 -15.17
N LYS A 10 -10.46 -27.65 -16.41
CA LYS A 10 -9.08 -27.27 -16.77
C LYS A 10 -8.61 -26.05 -15.97
N TYR A 11 -9.41 -24.99 -15.92
CA TYR A 11 -9.07 -23.79 -15.16
C TYR A 11 -8.89 -24.11 -13.66
N MET A 12 -9.76 -24.96 -13.11
CA MET A 12 -9.65 -25.39 -11.73
C MET A 12 -8.36 -26.18 -11.46
N LEU A 13 -7.97 -27.08 -12.37
CA LEU A 13 -6.70 -27.81 -12.28
C LEU A 13 -5.50 -26.87 -12.37
N ASP A 14 -5.50 -25.92 -13.31
CA ASP A 14 -4.44 -24.92 -13.47
C ASP A 14 -4.30 -24.05 -12.20
N PHE A 15 -5.43 -23.63 -11.63
CA PHE A 15 -5.46 -22.85 -10.39
C PHE A 15 -4.90 -23.65 -9.19
N LEU A 16 -5.29 -24.91 -9.04
CA LEU A 16 -4.79 -25.79 -7.98
C LEU A 16 -3.28 -26.04 -8.12
N SER A 17 -2.82 -26.27 -9.35
CA SER A 17 -1.39 -26.42 -9.64
C SER A 17 -0.62 -25.15 -9.28
N LEU A 18 -1.11 -23.98 -9.70
CA LEU A 18 -0.50 -22.69 -9.38
C LEU A 18 -0.41 -22.48 -7.86
N LYS A 19 -1.50 -22.76 -7.13
CA LYS A 19 -1.53 -22.68 -5.66
C LYS A 19 -0.46 -23.59 -5.03
N GLY A 20 -0.33 -24.82 -5.51
CA GLY A 20 0.68 -25.77 -5.03
C GLY A 20 2.11 -25.26 -5.26
N THR A 21 2.41 -24.76 -6.46
CA THR A 21 3.71 -24.16 -6.79
C THR A 21 4.04 -22.97 -5.89
N LEU A 22 3.08 -22.05 -5.70
CA LEU A 22 3.27 -20.87 -4.84
C LEU A 22 3.49 -21.26 -3.36
N MET A 23 2.80 -22.29 -2.86
CA MET A 23 3.04 -22.81 -1.51
C MET A 23 4.44 -23.39 -1.34
N ALA A 24 4.92 -24.18 -2.30
CA ALA A 24 6.27 -24.73 -2.27
C ALA A 24 7.34 -23.62 -2.33
N GLN A 25 7.15 -22.61 -3.19
CA GLN A 25 8.02 -21.43 -3.26
C GLN A 25 8.02 -20.63 -1.95
N THR A 26 6.84 -20.43 -1.34
CA THR A 26 6.72 -19.74 -0.04
C THR A 26 7.44 -20.51 1.08
N MET A 27 7.35 -21.84 1.07
CA MET A 27 8.06 -22.68 2.04
C MET A 27 9.58 -22.60 1.84
N TYR A 28 10.03 -22.65 0.59
CA TYR A 28 11.44 -22.46 0.24
C TYR A 28 11.95 -21.11 0.73
N LEU A 29 11.24 -20.02 0.43
CA LEU A 29 11.56 -18.68 0.92
C LEU A 29 11.72 -18.66 2.45
N LYS A 30 10.74 -19.19 3.19
CA LYS A 30 10.82 -19.25 4.66
C LYS A 30 12.04 -20.02 5.20
N LEU A 31 12.51 -21.04 4.47
CA LEU A 31 13.69 -21.82 4.86
C LEU A 31 15.01 -21.14 4.47
N THR A 32 15.01 -20.31 3.43
CA THR A 32 16.23 -19.69 2.89
C THR A 32 16.41 -18.23 3.26
N THR A 33 15.34 -17.51 3.63
CA THR A 33 15.43 -16.12 4.07
C THR A 33 15.63 -16.06 5.57
N GLU A 34 16.62 -15.29 6.02
CA GLU A 34 16.85 -15.03 7.44
C GLU A 34 15.73 -14.17 8.05
N ASN A 35 15.69 -14.07 9.38
CA ASN A 35 14.83 -13.12 10.07
C ASN A 35 15.20 -11.69 9.65
N TRP A 36 14.19 -10.85 9.46
CA TRP A 36 14.43 -9.47 9.05
C TRP A 36 14.84 -8.66 10.27
N ASN A 37 16.05 -8.13 10.24
CA ASN A 37 16.59 -7.21 11.23
C ASN A 37 16.51 -5.76 10.76
N SER A 38 16.26 -5.55 9.47
CA SER A 38 16.07 -4.25 8.83
C SER A 38 15.02 -4.33 7.71
N LEU A 39 14.52 -3.18 7.27
CA LEU A 39 13.63 -3.11 6.10
C LEU A 39 14.35 -3.50 4.79
N ASP A 40 15.67 -3.40 4.73
CA ASP A 40 16.43 -3.84 3.56
C ASP A 40 16.42 -5.37 3.40
N ASP A 41 16.25 -6.12 4.49
CA ASP A 41 16.16 -7.59 4.44
C ASP A 41 14.92 -8.08 3.66
N LEU A 42 13.90 -7.24 3.46
CA LEU A 42 12.77 -7.52 2.57
C LEU A 42 13.25 -7.85 1.14
N LYS A 43 14.38 -7.30 0.70
CA LYS A 43 14.96 -7.57 -0.63
C LYS A 43 15.34 -9.04 -0.81
N ASN A 44 15.59 -9.76 0.29
CA ASN A 44 15.90 -11.20 0.28
C ASN A 44 14.76 -12.07 -0.25
N VAL A 45 13.52 -11.56 -0.24
CA VAL A 45 12.37 -12.23 -0.86
C VAL A 45 12.45 -12.24 -2.39
N TYR A 46 13.20 -11.31 -2.98
CA TYR A 46 13.30 -11.10 -4.44
C TYR A 46 14.64 -11.56 -5.04
N MET A 47 15.35 -12.48 -4.36
CA MET A 47 16.61 -13.04 -4.87
C MET A 47 16.38 -13.87 -6.16
N GLU A 48 17.41 -14.01 -7.00
CA GLU A 48 17.30 -14.72 -8.29
C GLU A 48 16.76 -16.16 -8.17
N ASN A 49 17.07 -16.85 -7.08
CA ASN A 49 16.59 -18.21 -6.79
C ASN A 49 15.12 -18.30 -6.35
N THR A 50 14.44 -17.17 -6.15
CA THR A 50 13.04 -17.10 -5.69
C THR A 50 12.04 -16.98 -6.83
N ASN A 51 12.53 -16.79 -8.07
CA ASN A 51 11.72 -16.53 -9.27
C ASN A 51 10.79 -15.30 -9.12
N MET A 52 11.13 -14.37 -8.23
CA MET A 52 10.47 -13.08 -8.06
C MET A 52 11.41 -11.97 -8.48
N TYR A 53 10.94 -11.07 -9.34
CA TYR A 53 11.72 -9.91 -9.76
C TYR A 53 11.64 -8.81 -8.70
N MET A 54 12.79 -8.20 -8.40
CA MET A 54 12.84 -7.06 -7.48
C MET A 54 11.99 -5.90 -8.02
N PRO A 55 10.99 -5.41 -7.26
CA PRO A 55 10.16 -4.31 -7.70
C PRO A 55 10.97 -3.01 -7.68
N LYS A 56 10.66 -2.08 -8.59
CA LYS A 56 11.26 -0.73 -8.58
C LYS A 56 11.10 -0.04 -7.23
N ALA A 57 9.98 -0.28 -6.55
CA ALA A 57 9.70 0.23 -5.21
C ALA A 57 10.81 -0.09 -4.20
N ALA A 58 11.55 -1.19 -4.35
CA ALA A 58 12.65 -1.55 -3.45
C ALA A 58 13.76 -0.48 -3.38
N ASN A 59 13.88 0.37 -4.42
CA ASN A 59 14.86 1.45 -4.48
C ASN A 59 14.29 2.82 -4.10
N TYR A 60 12.97 3.01 -4.21
CA TYR A 60 12.33 4.34 -4.13
C TYR A 60 11.30 4.45 -3.01
N TRP A 61 11.05 3.40 -2.22
CA TRP A 61 9.96 3.39 -1.23
C TRP A 61 10.06 4.48 -0.14
N MET A 62 11.25 5.04 0.09
CA MET A 62 11.50 6.14 1.03
C MET A 62 11.38 7.53 0.42
N GLU A 63 11.18 7.64 -0.90
CA GLU A 63 11.04 8.94 -1.57
C GLU A 63 9.58 9.41 -1.50
N ASP A 64 9.37 10.63 -1.03
CA ASP A 64 8.02 11.22 -0.90
C ASP A 64 7.33 11.32 -2.27
N GLU A 65 8.08 11.62 -3.33
CA GLU A 65 7.56 11.63 -4.70
C GLU A 65 7.06 10.25 -5.13
N TRP A 66 7.78 9.18 -4.78
CA TRP A 66 7.36 7.82 -5.08
C TRP A 66 6.11 7.45 -4.28
N PHE A 67 6.10 7.76 -2.97
CA PHE A 67 4.95 7.55 -2.09
C PHE A 67 3.69 8.28 -2.60
N GLY A 68 3.83 9.54 -3.00
CA GLY A 68 2.76 10.35 -3.58
C GLY A 68 2.29 9.79 -4.92
N ALA A 69 3.21 9.41 -5.80
CA ALA A 69 2.87 8.86 -7.11
C ALA A 69 2.04 7.57 -7.01
N GLN A 70 2.27 6.72 -5.99
CA GLN A 70 1.44 5.52 -5.79
C GLN A 70 -0.06 5.83 -5.62
N ARG A 71 -0.45 7.05 -5.24
CA ARG A 71 -1.86 7.43 -5.08
C ARG A 71 -2.58 7.65 -6.41
N VAL A 72 -1.84 7.87 -7.50
CA VAL A 72 -2.40 8.14 -8.84
C VAL A 72 -2.04 7.06 -9.87
N GLN A 73 -0.92 6.35 -9.67
CA GLN A 73 -0.42 5.33 -10.61
C GLN A 73 -0.09 3.97 -9.95
N GLY A 74 -0.36 3.82 -8.64
CA GLY A 74 -0.14 2.56 -7.92
C GLY A 74 -1.25 1.54 -8.16
N VAL A 75 -1.28 0.50 -7.33
CA VAL A 75 -2.24 -0.61 -7.43
C VAL A 75 -3.66 -0.20 -7.01
N ASN A 76 -3.80 0.83 -6.18
CA ASN A 76 -5.09 1.32 -5.69
C ASN A 76 -5.27 2.85 -5.89
N PRO A 77 -5.39 3.33 -7.14
CA PRO A 77 -5.39 4.76 -7.46
C PRO A 77 -6.80 5.39 -7.42
N VAL A 78 -7.65 4.99 -6.47
CA VAL A 78 -9.07 5.40 -6.43
C VAL A 78 -9.45 6.25 -5.22
N LEU A 79 -8.53 6.40 -4.25
CA LEU A 79 -8.83 7.03 -2.96
C LEU A 79 -8.42 8.51 -2.86
N ILE A 80 -7.50 8.96 -3.72
CA ILE A 80 -7.02 10.34 -3.66
C ILE A 80 -8.09 11.30 -4.18
N THR A 81 -8.34 12.36 -3.42
CA THR A 81 -9.34 13.38 -3.76
C THR A 81 -8.75 14.77 -3.56
N LEU A 82 -9.28 15.74 -4.32
CA LEU A 82 -8.94 17.15 -4.13
C LEU A 82 -9.53 17.65 -2.81
N CYS A 83 -8.68 18.16 -1.93
CA CYS A 83 -9.10 18.67 -0.63
C CYS A 83 -9.65 20.10 -0.80
N ARG A 84 -10.98 20.26 -0.70
CA ARG A 84 -11.65 21.58 -0.77
C ARG A 84 -11.68 22.31 0.57
N LYS A 85 -11.52 21.58 1.66
CA LYS A 85 -11.49 22.10 3.03
C LYS A 85 -10.76 21.08 3.90
N ILE A 86 -9.85 21.55 4.75
CA ILE A 86 -9.16 20.70 5.72
C ILE A 86 -10.19 20.14 6.72
N PRO A 87 -10.26 18.80 6.91
CA PRO A 87 -11.16 18.21 7.89
C PRO A 87 -10.82 18.68 9.31
N SER A 88 -11.84 18.95 10.13
CA SER A 88 -11.63 19.39 11.52
C SER A 88 -10.98 18.33 12.41
N LYS A 89 -11.11 17.05 12.05
CA LYS A 89 -10.42 15.92 12.70
C LYS A 89 -8.90 15.93 12.42
N LEU A 90 -8.46 16.65 11.39
CA LEU A 90 -7.05 16.76 11.01
C LEU A 90 -6.48 18.08 11.58
N GLY A 91 -5.83 17.99 12.73
CA GLY A 91 -5.23 19.13 13.46
C GLY A 91 -3.99 19.75 12.81
N VAL A 92 -3.93 19.79 11.48
CA VAL A 92 -2.81 20.38 10.73
C VAL A 92 -2.85 21.91 10.81
N THR A 93 -1.70 22.53 11.06
CA THR A 93 -1.56 23.99 11.16
C THR A 93 -0.71 24.54 10.02
N ASN A 94 -0.82 25.85 9.77
CA ASN A 94 0.04 26.55 8.81
C ASN A 94 1.53 26.38 9.14
N GLU A 95 1.89 26.41 10.43
CA GLU A 95 3.28 26.27 10.89
C GLU A 95 3.87 24.91 10.51
N MET A 96 3.09 23.83 10.65
CA MET A 96 3.51 22.47 10.26
C MET A 96 3.77 22.33 8.76
N MET A 97 3.01 23.07 7.95
CA MET A 97 3.04 22.92 6.49
C MET A 97 3.91 23.95 5.78
N ASN A 98 4.38 24.99 6.48
CA ASN A 98 5.05 26.15 5.89
C ASN A 98 6.21 25.79 4.93
N SER A 99 7.02 24.79 5.29
CA SER A 99 8.15 24.34 4.47
C SER A 99 7.75 23.62 3.17
N PHE A 100 6.51 23.15 3.06
CA PHE A 100 6.02 22.32 1.94
C PHE A 100 5.13 23.10 0.96
N LEU A 101 4.71 24.31 1.32
CA LEU A 101 3.70 25.08 0.58
C LEU A 101 4.29 26.16 -0.32
N GLU A 102 5.59 26.13 -0.62
CA GLU A 102 6.23 27.07 -1.57
C GLU A 102 5.95 28.56 -1.23
N GLY A 103 5.81 28.89 0.06
CA GLY A 103 5.49 30.23 0.56
C GLY A 103 4.01 30.59 0.62
N MET A 104 3.11 29.68 0.26
CA MET A 104 1.66 29.83 0.46
C MET A 104 1.24 29.46 1.88
N THR A 105 0.16 30.06 2.34
CA THR A 105 -0.61 29.53 3.48
C THR A 105 -1.40 28.28 3.07
N LEU A 106 -1.82 27.49 4.06
CA LEU A 106 -2.64 26.29 3.84
C LEU A 106 -3.97 26.64 3.14
N ASP A 107 -4.60 27.75 3.53
CA ASP A 107 -5.85 28.22 2.92
C ASP A 107 -5.64 28.62 1.45
N GLU A 108 -4.54 29.31 1.12
CA GLU A 108 -4.18 29.63 -0.27
C GLU A 108 -3.93 28.36 -1.08
N ALA A 109 -3.20 27.39 -0.53
CA ALA A 109 -2.92 26.13 -1.20
C ALA A 109 -4.21 25.31 -1.47
N VAL A 110 -5.15 25.29 -0.53
CA VAL A 110 -6.47 24.67 -0.70
C VAL A 110 -7.26 25.39 -1.79
N ASN A 111 -7.34 26.73 -1.75
CA ASN A 111 -8.06 27.53 -2.74
C ASN A 111 -7.46 27.40 -4.15
N ASN A 112 -6.14 27.23 -4.24
CA ASN A 112 -5.42 27.00 -5.49
C ASN A 112 -5.47 25.55 -5.98
N ASN A 113 -6.25 24.68 -5.33
CA ASN A 113 -6.38 23.26 -5.65
C ASN A 113 -5.06 22.47 -5.62
N LYS A 114 -4.14 22.84 -4.72
CA LYS A 114 -2.83 22.20 -4.55
C LYS A 114 -2.80 21.15 -3.43
N ILE A 115 -3.84 21.07 -2.60
CA ILE A 115 -3.92 20.11 -1.50
C ILE A 115 -4.82 18.94 -1.88
N PHE A 116 -4.32 17.72 -1.69
CA PHE A 116 -5.04 16.47 -1.92
C PHE A 116 -5.06 15.65 -0.63
N MET A 117 -6.03 14.73 -0.53
CA MET A 117 -6.21 13.90 0.65
C MET A 117 -6.63 12.48 0.27
N VAL A 118 -6.20 11.53 1.09
CA VAL A 118 -6.71 10.16 1.16
C VAL A 118 -7.33 10.00 2.54
N ASP A 119 -8.66 9.97 2.61
CA ASP A 119 -9.39 9.75 3.86
C ASP A 119 -9.73 8.27 4.01
N LEU A 120 -9.26 7.65 5.09
CA LEU A 120 -9.44 6.23 5.40
C LEU A 120 -10.49 6.00 6.50
N GLU A 121 -11.43 6.93 6.69
CA GLU A 121 -12.53 6.82 7.67
C GLU A 121 -13.34 5.51 7.58
N ILE A 122 -13.40 4.88 6.40
CA ILE A 122 -14.03 3.56 6.24
C ILE A 122 -13.39 2.45 7.09
N LEU A 123 -12.16 2.65 7.56
CA LEU A 123 -11.46 1.72 8.44
C LEU A 123 -11.76 1.94 9.92
N ASP A 124 -12.48 3.02 10.27
CA ASP A 124 -12.84 3.30 11.66
C ASP A 124 -13.77 2.21 12.22
N GLY A 125 -13.44 1.72 13.41
CA GLY A 125 -14.17 0.63 14.07
C GLY A 125 -14.03 -0.76 13.41
N VAL A 126 -13.19 -0.93 12.39
CA VAL A 126 -12.92 -2.26 11.81
C VAL A 126 -12.17 -3.10 12.85
N PRO A 127 -12.68 -4.30 13.21
CA PRO A 127 -12.03 -5.13 14.20
C PRO A 127 -10.65 -5.57 13.72
N THR A 128 -9.70 -5.46 14.63
CA THR A 128 -8.34 -5.94 14.46
C THR A 128 -8.26 -7.42 14.81
N LYS A 129 -7.10 -8.03 14.53
CA LYS A 129 -6.81 -9.37 15.01
C LYS A 129 -6.85 -9.38 16.55
N GLU A 130 -7.35 -10.48 17.11
CA GLU A 130 -7.47 -10.64 18.56
C GLU A 130 -6.15 -10.33 19.28
N GLY A 131 -6.21 -9.40 20.25
CA GLY A 131 -5.05 -8.95 21.02
C GLY A 131 -4.22 -7.83 20.38
N GLU A 132 -4.59 -7.34 19.20
CA GLU A 132 -3.92 -6.23 18.52
C GLU A 132 -4.84 -5.00 18.49
N THR A 133 -4.30 -3.80 18.63
CA THR A 133 -5.02 -2.52 18.47
C THR A 133 -4.37 -1.71 17.35
N VAL A 134 -5.17 -0.98 16.57
CA VAL A 134 -4.66 -0.06 15.54
C VAL A 134 -4.69 1.34 16.13
N CYS A 135 -3.50 1.92 16.31
CA CYS A 135 -3.29 3.30 16.74
C CYS A 135 -4.08 3.68 18.01
N ASP A 136 -3.61 3.21 19.17
CA ASP A 136 -4.08 3.74 20.46
C ASP A 136 -3.54 5.17 20.65
N TYR A 137 -4.44 6.15 20.81
CA TYR A 137 -4.14 7.55 21.11
C TYR A 137 -4.27 7.85 22.61
#